data_AF-A0A8H3YNY7-F1
#
_entry.id   AF-A0A8H3YNY7-F1
#
_cell.length_a   1.000
_cell.length_b   1.000
_cell.length_c   1.000
_cell.angle_alpha   90.00
_cell.angle_beta   90.00
_cell.angle_gamma   90.00
#
_symmetry.space_group_name_H-M   'P 1'
#
loop_
_entity.id
_entity.type
_entity.pdbx_description
1 polymer ?
#
loop_
_entity_poly.entity_id
_entity_poly.type
_entity_poly.pdbx_seq_one_letter_code
_entity_poly.pdbx_strand_id
1 'polypeptide(L)'
;MDVQSQETAIRIGDVDYSVDVSKIPYLSHFVSFQRTAKPGSSEFVHDEIPLFDVALKGVESGYRHCFRSLPADLSQTRTLCETYEFLCVDVLGGKPITAIIDGLKAGKTDYELEYKRYIPVKGNKSKARDMALVLVYLILLGEFTDEAKDTARIYNAVLFVVSHSGTFKWKTRKIVRAAYEDRFVVSSKQMATLDKWNKEAVEEGDDVTTEEEDHDDYYGSDGYDGYDEYDS
;
A
#
# COMPACT_ATOMS: atom_id res chain seq x y z
N MET A 1 -22.67 -19.50 -1.13
CA MET A 1 -22.95 -19.25 -2.55
C MET A 1 -21.72 -18.55 -3.08
N ASP A 2 -20.88 -19.26 -3.82
CA ASP A 2 -19.73 -18.65 -4.47
C ASP A 2 -20.25 -17.70 -5.55
N VAL A 3 -19.99 -16.40 -5.38
CA VAL A 3 -20.20 -15.43 -6.45
C VAL A 3 -19.11 -15.74 -7.47
N GLN A 4 -19.49 -16.45 -8.53
CA GLN A 4 -18.62 -16.68 -9.67
C GLN A 4 -18.29 -15.29 -10.23
N SER A 5 -17.07 -14.81 -9.99
CA SER A 5 -16.59 -13.54 -10.52
C SER A 5 -16.68 -13.62 -12.04
N GLN A 6 -17.55 -12.81 -12.62
CA GLN A 6 -17.78 -12.79 -14.05
C GLN A 6 -16.83 -11.77 -14.66
N GLU A 7 -15.66 -12.23 -15.08
CA GLU A 7 -14.73 -11.38 -15.79
C GLU A 7 -15.36 -10.86 -17.09
N THR A 8 -15.11 -9.59 -17.39
CA THR A 8 -15.58 -8.91 -18.59
C THR A 8 -14.38 -8.53 -19.45
N ALA A 9 -14.42 -8.90 -20.73
CA ALA A 9 -13.41 -8.50 -21.69
C ALA A 9 -13.57 -7.00 -22.04
N ILE A 10 -12.54 -6.19 -21.81
CA ILE A 10 -12.52 -4.76 -22.09
C ILE A 10 -11.18 -4.42 -22.74
N ARG A 11 -11.20 -3.66 -23.84
CA ARG A 11 -10.01 -3.06 -24.42
C ARG A 11 -9.82 -1.65 -23.86
N ILE A 12 -8.67 -1.38 -23.25
CA ILE A 12 -8.28 -0.08 -22.71
C ILE A 12 -7.04 0.38 -23.46
N GLY A 13 -7.16 1.47 -24.22
CA GLY A 13 -6.16 1.83 -25.22
C GLY A 13 -6.01 0.71 -26.26
N ASP A 14 -4.79 0.18 -26.40
CA ASP A 14 -4.46 -0.89 -27.35
C ASP A 14 -4.33 -2.28 -26.70
N VAL A 15 -4.72 -2.43 -25.42
CA VAL A 15 -4.53 -3.66 -24.65
C VAL A 15 -5.88 -4.25 -24.24
N ASP A 16 -6.05 -5.56 -24.46
CA ASP A 16 -7.22 -6.33 -24.04
C ASP A 16 -7.03 -6.86 -22.62
N TYR A 17 -8.02 -6.63 -21.76
CA TYR A 17 -8.06 -7.09 -20.38
C TYR A 17 -9.28 -7.97 -20.12
N SER A 18 -9.13 -8.94 -19.22
CA SER A 18 -10.24 -9.66 -18.60
C SER A 18 -10.36 -9.14 -17.16
N VAL A 19 -11.43 -8.39 -16.87
CA VAL A 19 -11.54 -7.63 -15.60
C VAL A 19 -12.78 -8.04 -14.84
N ASP A 20 -12.63 -8.31 -13.55
CA ASP A 20 -13.76 -8.32 -12.61
C ASP A 20 -14.22 -6.88 -12.34
N VAL A 21 -15.13 -6.39 -13.19
CA VAL A 21 -15.63 -5.02 -13.11
C VAL A 21 -16.35 -4.70 -11.80
N SER A 22 -16.76 -5.71 -11.02
CA SER A 22 -17.38 -5.47 -9.71
C SER A 22 -16.41 -4.85 -8.70
N LYS A 23 -15.11 -5.05 -8.89
CA LYS A 23 -14.05 -4.46 -8.05
C LYS A 23 -13.65 -3.06 -8.49
N ILE A 24 -14.11 -2.61 -9.67
CA ILE A 24 -13.75 -1.32 -10.27
C ILE A 24 -15.03 -0.57 -10.64
N PRO A 25 -15.60 0.24 -9.72
CA PRO A 25 -16.92 0.84 -9.90
C PRO A 25 -17.07 1.67 -11.17
N TYR A 26 -16.04 2.41 -11.58
CA TYR A 26 -16.06 3.14 -12.85
C TYR A 26 -16.32 2.20 -14.05
N LEU A 27 -15.56 1.10 -14.16
CA LEU A 27 -15.71 0.15 -15.27
C LEU A 27 -17.04 -0.60 -15.21
N SER A 28 -17.57 -0.89 -14.02
CA SER A 28 -18.92 -1.44 -13.86
C SER A 28 -19.99 -0.53 -14.47
N HIS A 29 -19.94 0.76 -14.17
CA HIS A 29 -20.86 1.74 -14.75
C HIS A 29 -20.65 1.91 -16.25
N PHE A 30 -19.39 1.98 -16.70
CA PHE A 30 -19.04 2.08 -18.11
C PHE A 30 -19.60 0.91 -18.93
N VAL A 31 -19.38 -0.34 -18.49
CA VAL A 31 -19.92 -1.53 -19.16
C VAL A 31 -21.45 -1.52 -19.16
N SER A 32 -22.07 -1.17 -18.05
CA SER A 32 -23.54 -1.08 -17.93
C SER A 32 -24.14 -0.05 -18.90
N PHE A 33 -23.48 1.10 -19.02
CA PHE A 33 -23.87 2.15 -19.97
C PHE A 33 -23.72 1.68 -21.41
N GLN A 34 -22.58 1.08 -21.78
CA GLN A 34 -22.35 0.59 -23.15
C GLN A 34 -23.33 -0.52 -23.55
N ARG A 35 -23.66 -1.46 -22.64
CA ARG A 35 -24.67 -2.50 -22.88
C ARG A 35 -26.05 -1.91 -23.18
N THR A 36 -26.39 -0.81 -22.52
CA THR A 36 -27.66 -0.11 -22.74
C THR A 36 -27.65 0.65 -24.06
N ALA A 37 -26.55 1.33 -24.38
CA ALA A 37 -26.42 2.14 -25.59
C ALA A 37 -26.29 1.31 -26.88
N LYS A 38 -25.64 0.14 -26.81
CA LYS A 38 -25.43 -0.78 -27.94
C LYS A 38 -25.81 -2.22 -27.55
N PRO A 39 -27.11 -2.53 -27.50
CA PRO A 39 -27.56 -3.88 -27.18
C PRO A 39 -26.98 -4.90 -28.15
N GLY A 40 -26.30 -5.93 -27.63
CA GLY A 40 -25.68 -7.01 -28.42
C GLY A 40 -24.21 -6.80 -28.78
N SER A 41 -23.62 -5.64 -28.49
CA SER A 41 -22.16 -5.47 -28.57
C SER A 41 -21.48 -6.23 -27.43
N SER A 42 -20.53 -7.09 -27.77
CA SER A 42 -19.64 -7.76 -26.80
C SER A 42 -18.29 -7.05 -26.65
N GLU A 43 -18.01 -6.06 -27.50
CA GLU A 43 -16.76 -5.29 -27.48
C GLU A 43 -16.96 -4.04 -26.62
N PHE A 44 -16.23 -3.96 -25.51
CA PHE A 44 -16.15 -2.79 -24.65
C PHE A 44 -14.80 -2.12 -24.87
N VAL A 45 -14.81 -0.90 -25.41
CA VAL A 45 -13.58 -0.16 -25.76
C VAL A 45 -13.56 1.16 -25.02
N HIS A 46 -12.49 1.38 -24.26
CA HIS A 46 -12.21 2.59 -23.50
C HIS A 46 -10.87 3.18 -23.95
N ASP A 47 -10.73 4.51 -23.86
CA ASP A 47 -9.45 5.19 -24.11
C ASP A 47 -8.38 4.75 -23.11
N GLU A 48 -7.12 5.11 -23.34
CA GLU A 48 -6.02 4.76 -22.45
C GLU A 48 -6.26 5.30 -21.02
N ILE A 49 -6.00 4.45 -20.03
CA ILE A 49 -6.02 4.82 -18.61
C ILE A 49 -4.57 4.68 -18.09
N PRO A 50 -3.94 5.76 -17.60
CA PRO A 50 -2.56 5.70 -17.10
C PRO A 50 -2.38 4.65 -16.00
N LEU A 51 -1.32 3.85 -16.12
CA LEU A 51 -0.93 2.81 -15.13
C LEU A 51 -2.06 1.82 -14.78
N PHE A 52 -3.01 1.59 -15.70
CA PHE A 52 -4.17 0.73 -15.44
C PHE A 52 -3.78 -0.71 -15.08
N ASP A 53 -2.77 -1.26 -15.74
CA ASP A 53 -2.24 -2.60 -15.47
C ASP A 53 -1.72 -2.72 -14.03
N VAL A 54 -1.01 -1.71 -13.54
CA VAL A 54 -0.52 -1.64 -12.16
C VAL A 54 -1.68 -1.49 -11.18
N ALA A 55 -2.65 -0.63 -11.51
CA ALA A 55 -3.83 -0.41 -10.69
C ALA A 55 -4.64 -1.71 -10.52
N LEU A 56 -4.92 -2.39 -11.63
CA LEU A 56 -5.63 -3.66 -11.70
C LEU A 56 -4.92 -4.73 -10.87
N LYS A 57 -3.60 -4.89 -11.05
CA LYS A 57 -2.80 -5.85 -10.26
C LYS A 57 -2.88 -5.57 -8.75
N GLY A 58 -2.92 -4.30 -8.35
CA GLY A 58 -3.10 -3.93 -6.95
C GLY A 58 -4.46 -4.34 -6.39
N VAL A 59 -5.53 -4.20 -7.17
CA VAL A 59 -6.90 -4.60 -6.79
C VAL A 59 -7.05 -6.13 -6.73
N GLU A 60 -6.40 -6.85 -7.64
CA GLU A 60 -6.57 -8.30 -7.77
C GLU A 60 -5.65 -9.11 -6.85
N SER A 61 -4.40 -8.68 -6.70
CA SER A 61 -3.35 -9.44 -5.98
C SER A 61 -2.86 -8.76 -4.71
N GLY A 62 -3.25 -7.50 -4.49
CA GLY A 62 -2.88 -6.69 -3.32
C GLY A 62 -1.92 -5.55 -3.65
N TYR A 63 -2.11 -4.43 -2.96
CA TYR A 63 -1.45 -3.15 -3.21
C TYR A 63 0.08 -3.16 -3.07
N ARG A 64 0.67 -4.13 -2.36
CA ARG A 64 2.13 -4.32 -2.29
C ARG A 64 2.76 -4.52 -3.66
N HIS A 65 2.02 -5.05 -4.64
CA HIS A 65 2.52 -5.25 -6.00
C HIS A 65 2.76 -3.93 -6.74
N CYS A 66 2.07 -2.84 -6.37
CA CYS A 66 2.26 -1.53 -6.99
C CYS A 66 3.69 -1.00 -6.83
N PHE A 67 4.28 -1.14 -5.62
CA PHE A 67 5.68 -0.75 -5.38
C PHE A 67 6.71 -1.60 -6.13
N ARG A 68 6.34 -2.81 -6.55
CA ARG A 68 7.22 -3.69 -7.34
C ARG A 68 7.16 -3.33 -8.81
N SER A 69 5.97 -3.03 -9.31
CA SER A 69 5.74 -2.66 -10.71
C SER A 69 6.23 -1.26 -11.05
N LEU A 70 6.26 -0.33 -10.08
CA LEU A 70 6.68 1.05 -10.31
C LEU A 70 8.14 1.30 -9.91
N PRO A 71 8.84 2.22 -10.60
CA PRO A 71 10.10 2.75 -10.10
C PRO A 71 9.86 3.49 -8.78
N ALA A 72 10.93 3.67 -7.98
CA ALA A 72 10.86 4.48 -6.77
C ALA A 72 10.85 6.00 -7.09
N ASP A 73 9.83 6.40 -7.84
CA ASP A 73 9.47 7.75 -8.25
C ASP A 73 8.08 8.12 -7.70
N LEU A 74 8.02 9.23 -6.96
CA LEU A 74 6.79 9.72 -6.35
C LEU A 74 5.77 10.16 -7.42
N SER A 75 6.23 10.68 -8.56
CA SER A 75 5.33 11.16 -9.61
C SER A 75 4.47 10.02 -10.19
N GLN A 76 5.10 8.88 -10.48
CA GLN A 76 4.41 7.65 -10.93
C GLN A 76 3.44 7.13 -9.87
N THR A 77 3.82 7.19 -8.59
CA THR A 77 2.93 6.76 -7.50
C THR A 77 1.73 7.69 -7.35
N ARG A 78 1.92 9.01 -7.54
CA ARG A 78 0.83 9.99 -7.55
C ARG A 78 -0.13 9.73 -8.70
N THR A 79 0.37 9.52 -9.92
CA THR A 79 -0.45 9.12 -11.08
C THR A 79 -1.24 7.84 -10.78
N LEU A 80 -0.63 6.84 -10.14
CA LEU A 80 -1.35 5.63 -9.75
C LEU A 80 -2.49 5.91 -8.75
N CYS A 81 -2.29 6.81 -7.78
CA CYS A 81 -3.35 7.19 -6.83
C CYS A 81 -4.49 7.92 -7.55
N GLU A 82 -4.18 8.83 -8.47
CA GLU A 82 -5.17 9.52 -9.31
C GLU A 82 -5.92 8.54 -10.22
N THR A 83 -5.25 7.50 -10.74
CA THR A 83 -5.89 6.41 -11.47
C THR A 83 -6.88 5.66 -10.59
N TYR A 84 -6.54 5.35 -9.34
CA TYR A 84 -7.49 4.72 -8.41
C TYR A 84 -8.71 5.61 -8.13
N GLU A 85 -8.50 6.91 -7.96
CA GLU A 85 -9.58 7.89 -7.79
C GLU A 85 -10.50 7.94 -9.03
N PHE A 86 -9.92 8.02 -10.24
CA PHE A 86 -10.66 7.98 -11.51
C PHE A 86 -11.47 6.69 -11.67
N LEU A 87 -10.87 5.56 -11.29
CA LEU A 87 -11.52 4.24 -11.33
C LEU A 87 -12.58 4.06 -10.22
N CYS A 88 -12.71 5.03 -9.32
CA CYS A 88 -13.56 5.01 -8.13
C CYS A 88 -13.27 3.82 -7.20
N VAL A 89 -12.00 3.41 -7.09
CA VAL A 89 -11.57 2.34 -6.19
C VAL A 89 -11.38 2.91 -4.79
N ASP A 90 -12.09 2.35 -3.79
CA ASP A 90 -11.89 2.72 -2.39
C ASP A 90 -10.61 2.08 -1.84
N VAL A 91 -9.47 2.72 -2.09
CA VAL A 91 -8.15 2.28 -1.60
C VAL A 91 -8.08 2.28 -0.08
N LEU A 92 -8.73 3.25 0.56
CA LEU A 92 -8.77 3.34 2.02
C LEU A 92 -9.67 2.25 2.63
N GLY A 93 -10.65 1.74 1.88
CA GLY A 93 -11.62 0.75 2.35
C GLY A 93 -12.41 1.26 3.56
N GLY A 94 -12.70 2.57 3.60
CA GLY A 94 -13.30 3.28 4.73
C GLY A 94 -12.49 3.24 6.04
N LYS A 95 -11.19 2.87 6.00
CA LYS A 95 -10.40 2.68 7.21
C LYS A 95 -9.94 4.03 7.81
N PRO A 96 -10.10 4.22 9.14
CA PRO A 96 -9.50 5.36 9.81
C PRO A 96 -7.97 5.19 9.89
N ILE A 97 -7.26 6.31 10.13
CA ILE A 97 -5.79 6.36 10.27
C ILE A 97 -5.26 5.31 11.27
N THR A 98 -5.98 5.08 12.38
CA THR A 98 -5.61 4.10 13.40
C THR A 98 -5.58 2.67 12.85
N ALA A 99 -6.60 2.28 12.08
CA ALA A 99 -6.64 0.96 11.44
C ALA A 99 -5.55 0.81 10.36
N ILE A 100 -5.15 1.92 9.72
CA ILE A 100 -4.00 1.92 8.80
C ILE A 100 -2.71 1.61 9.56
N ILE A 101 -2.48 2.30 10.67
CA ILE A 101 -1.30 2.11 11.52
C ILE A 101 -1.24 0.68 12.09
N ASP A 102 -2.36 0.13 12.55
CA ASP A 102 -2.41 -1.25 13.06
C ASP A 102 -2.11 -2.25 11.93
N GLY A 103 -2.59 -1.98 10.73
CA GLY A 103 -2.26 -2.75 9.53
C GLY A 103 -0.77 -2.75 9.19
N LEU A 104 -0.09 -1.61 9.30
CA LEU A 104 1.37 -1.51 9.09
C LEU A 104 2.15 -2.35 10.12
N LYS A 105 1.65 -2.44 11.35
CA LYS A 105 2.27 -3.22 12.43
C LYS A 105 2.00 -4.72 12.33
N ALA A 106 1.07 -5.15 11.48
CA ALA A 106 0.73 -6.57 11.32
C ALA A 106 1.91 -7.46 10.87
N GLY A 107 2.97 -6.87 10.31
CA GLY A 107 4.18 -7.58 9.90
C GLY A 107 5.14 -7.91 11.05
N LYS A 108 4.91 -7.42 12.27
CA LYS A 108 5.71 -7.79 13.44
C LYS A 108 5.42 -9.22 13.86
N THR A 109 6.48 -9.98 14.15
CA THR A 109 6.35 -11.26 14.85
C THR A 109 5.90 -10.99 16.28
N ASP A 110 4.85 -11.66 16.71
CA ASP A 110 4.36 -11.63 18.09
C ASP A 110 4.82 -12.91 18.82
N TYR A 111 4.63 -12.97 20.14
CA TYR A 111 4.95 -14.13 20.94
C TYR A 111 3.75 -14.55 21.79
N GLU A 112 3.26 -15.76 21.54
CA GLU A 112 2.17 -16.34 22.33
C GLU A 112 2.73 -17.30 23.38
N LEU A 113 2.17 -17.27 24.59
CA LEU A 113 2.56 -18.16 25.67
C LEU A 113 1.80 -19.49 25.54
N GLU A 114 2.45 -20.49 24.96
CA GLU A 114 1.90 -21.84 24.84
C GLU A 114 2.72 -22.82 25.69
N TYR A 115 2.06 -23.65 26.51
CA TYR A 115 2.72 -24.65 27.37
C TYR A 115 3.93 -24.12 28.18
N LYS A 116 3.83 -22.87 28.70
CA LYS A 116 4.90 -22.17 29.46
C LYS A 116 6.15 -21.81 28.63
N ARG A 117 6.05 -21.76 27.30
CA ARG A 117 7.09 -21.25 26.39
C ARG A 117 6.49 -20.19 25.47
N TYR A 118 7.27 -19.16 25.17
CA TYR A 118 6.89 -18.17 24.17
C TYR A 118 7.19 -18.74 22.78
N ILE A 119 6.15 -18.86 21.95
CA ILE A 119 6.26 -19.32 20.57
C ILE A 119 6.10 -18.11 19.64
N PRO A 120 7.02 -17.90 18.68
CA PRO A 120 6.91 -16.80 17.74
C PRO A 120 5.74 -17.04 16.78
N VAL A 121 4.82 -16.10 16.72
CA VAL A 121 3.74 -16.03 15.73
C VAL A 121 4.18 -15.10 14.62
N LYS A 122 4.48 -15.66 13.44
CA LYS A 122 4.98 -14.91 12.28
C LYS A 122 3.98 -13.82 11.88
N GLY A 123 4.44 -12.58 11.83
CA GLY A 123 3.64 -11.45 11.38
C GLY A 123 3.24 -11.55 9.91
N ASN A 124 2.11 -10.96 9.56
CA ASN A 124 1.62 -10.87 8.19
C ASN A 124 2.29 -9.71 7.44
N LYS A 125 3.47 -9.97 6.86
CA LYS A 125 4.22 -8.99 6.06
C LYS A 125 3.45 -8.52 4.82
N SER A 126 2.68 -9.40 4.16
CA SER A 126 1.89 -9.04 2.98
C SER A 126 0.85 -7.97 3.31
N LYS A 127 0.10 -8.15 4.39
CA LYS A 127 -0.86 -7.16 4.89
C LYS A 127 -0.16 -5.85 5.26
N ALA A 128 0.96 -5.90 5.97
CA ALA A 128 1.72 -4.70 6.30
C ALA A 128 2.15 -3.92 5.04
N ARG A 129 2.67 -4.62 4.03
CA ARG A 129 3.11 -4.05 2.76
C ARG A 129 1.93 -3.46 1.95
N ASP A 130 0.77 -4.11 1.93
CA ASP A 130 -0.43 -3.55 1.29
C ASP A 130 -0.84 -2.24 1.97
N MET A 131 -0.82 -2.21 3.31
CA MET A 131 -1.17 -1.03 4.10
C MET A 131 -0.19 0.14 3.93
N ALA A 132 1.04 -0.13 3.46
CA ALA A 132 1.97 0.94 3.10
C ALA A 132 1.49 1.74 1.89
N LEU A 133 0.86 1.11 0.88
CA LEU A 133 0.27 1.86 -0.24
C LEU A 133 -0.96 2.65 0.24
N VAL A 134 -1.79 2.04 1.09
CA VAL A 134 -2.95 2.71 1.68
C VAL A 134 -2.51 3.96 2.47
N LEU A 135 -1.40 3.89 3.20
CA LEU A 135 -0.80 5.05 3.86
C LEU A 135 -0.36 6.12 2.84
N VAL A 136 0.31 5.74 1.76
CA VAL A 136 0.72 6.70 0.71
C VAL A 136 -0.49 7.37 0.08
N TYR A 137 -1.53 6.60 -0.25
CA TYR A 137 -2.77 7.13 -0.80
C TYR A 137 -3.41 8.15 0.16
N LEU A 138 -3.50 7.82 1.44
CA LEU A 138 -3.99 8.73 2.48
C LEU A 138 -3.14 10.01 2.56
N ILE A 139 -1.81 9.92 2.47
CA ILE A 139 -0.93 11.09 2.51
C ILE A 139 -1.16 11.99 1.29
N LEU A 140 -1.24 11.42 0.09
CA LEU A 140 -1.29 12.18 -1.16
C LEU A 140 -2.67 12.78 -1.45
N LEU A 141 -3.74 12.03 -1.19
CA LEU A 141 -5.11 12.37 -1.59
C LEU A 141 -6.11 12.42 -0.41
N GLY A 142 -5.69 12.03 0.79
CA GLY A 142 -6.58 11.97 1.93
C GLY A 142 -6.93 13.34 2.53
N GLU A 143 -8.12 13.40 3.10
CA GLU A 143 -8.58 14.51 3.93
C GLU A 143 -8.25 14.24 5.42
N PHE A 144 -7.85 15.28 6.14
CA PHE A 144 -7.49 15.20 7.56
C PHE A 144 -8.46 16.07 8.38
N THR A 145 -9.01 15.49 9.44
CA THR A 145 -10.00 16.17 10.28
C THR A 145 -9.36 17.05 11.35
N ASP A 146 -8.23 16.60 11.91
CA ASP A 146 -7.41 17.36 12.86
C ASP A 146 -5.98 17.35 12.34
N GLU A 147 -5.65 18.34 11.49
CA GLU A 147 -4.38 18.38 10.77
C GLU A 147 -3.17 18.19 11.70
N ALA A 148 -3.17 18.80 12.90
CA ALA A 148 -2.04 18.70 13.82
C ALA A 148 -1.89 17.29 14.41
N LYS A 149 -2.98 16.70 14.92
CA LYS A 149 -2.94 15.35 15.50
C LYS A 149 -2.72 14.28 14.45
N ASP A 150 -3.36 14.42 13.30
CA ASP A 150 -3.27 13.47 12.21
C ASP A 150 -1.87 13.52 11.59
N THR A 151 -1.28 14.71 11.39
CA THR A 151 0.12 14.83 10.92
C THR A 151 1.11 14.14 11.87
N ALA A 152 0.94 14.26 13.19
CA ALA A 152 1.80 13.58 14.16
C ALA A 152 1.67 12.05 14.09
N ARG A 153 0.45 11.53 13.90
CA ARG A 153 0.21 10.09 13.70
C ARG A 153 0.83 9.59 12.40
N ILE A 154 0.66 10.32 11.31
CA ILE A 154 1.24 10.00 10.01
C ILE A 154 2.76 10.02 10.09
N TYR A 155 3.36 11.00 10.75
CA TYR A 155 4.80 11.03 10.96
C TYR A 155 5.31 9.76 11.64
N ASN A 156 4.64 9.31 12.72
CA ASN A 156 5.02 8.08 13.42
C ASN A 156 4.83 6.83 12.55
N ALA A 157 3.79 6.80 11.70
CA ALA A 157 3.56 5.72 10.75
C ALA A 157 4.66 5.68 9.66
N VAL A 158 5.05 6.83 9.13
CA VAL A 158 6.14 6.97 8.16
C VAL A 158 7.47 6.55 8.79
N LEU A 159 7.76 7.04 10.00
CA LEU A 159 8.95 6.66 10.75
C LEU A 159 9.02 5.14 10.95
N PHE A 160 7.89 4.52 11.30
CA PHE A 160 7.79 3.07 11.41
C PHE A 160 8.14 2.37 10.09
N VAL A 161 7.55 2.79 8.97
CA VAL A 161 7.84 2.15 7.67
C VAL A 161 9.33 2.28 7.31
N VAL A 162 9.92 3.46 7.46
CA VAL A 162 11.33 3.68 7.06
C VAL A 162 12.33 2.96 7.97
N SER A 163 11.99 2.70 9.23
CA SER A 163 12.89 2.03 10.17
C SER A 163 12.78 0.50 10.18
N HIS A 164 11.87 -0.11 9.41
CA HIS A 164 11.62 -1.55 9.42
C HIS A 164 11.96 -2.20 8.07
N SER A 165 13.25 -2.25 7.74
CA SER A 165 13.77 -2.79 6.48
C SER A 165 13.44 -4.26 6.24
N GLY A 166 13.35 -5.08 7.30
CA GLY A 166 12.96 -6.49 7.22
C GLY A 166 11.51 -6.74 6.78
N THR A 167 10.65 -5.72 6.83
CA THR A 167 9.25 -5.78 6.38
C THR A 167 9.05 -4.96 5.11
N PHE A 168 9.52 -3.71 5.08
CA PHE A 168 9.32 -2.78 3.98
C PHE A 168 10.59 -2.65 3.17
N LYS A 169 10.55 -3.04 1.90
CA LYS A 169 11.70 -2.97 0.98
C LYS A 169 12.04 -1.52 0.62
N TRP A 170 13.26 -1.32 0.11
CA TRP A 170 13.81 0.02 -0.21
C TRP A 170 12.84 0.90 -1.02
N LYS A 171 12.23 0.37 -2.11
CA LYS A 171 11.28 1.13 -2.96
C LYS A 171 10.12 1.67 -2.13
N THR A 172 9.48 0.84 -1.31
CA THR A 172 8.38 1.24 -0.42
C THR A 172 8.81 2.30 0.59
N ARG A 173 9.96 2.10 1.28
CA ARG A 173 10.45 3.06 2.28
C ARG A 173 10.73 4.44 1.65
N LYS A 174 11.35 4.45 0.46
CA LYS A 174 11.66 5.67 -0.28
C LYS A 174 10.39 6.42 -0.70
N ILE A 175 9.40 5.73 -1.26
CA ILE A 175 8.14 6.36 -1.68
C ILE A 175 7.33 6.88 -0.49
N VAL A 176 7.19 6.10 0.58
CA VAL A 176 6.43 6.51 1.78
C VAL A 176 7.04 7.76 2.41
N ARG A 177 8.37 7.81 2.48
CA ARG A 177 9.09 9.00 2.94
C ARG A 177 8.85 10.20 2.01
N ALA A 178 9.04 10.02 0.70
CA ALA A 178 8.89 11.09 -0.27
C ALA A 178 7.46 11.67 -0.26
N ALA A 179 6.43 10.83 -0.15
CA ALA A 179 5.04 11.27 -0.05
C ALA A 179 4.81 12.16 1.19
N TYR A 180 5.40 11.79 2.33
CA TYR A 180 5.29 12.57 3.56
C TYR A 180 5.98 13.94 3.43
N GLU A 181 7.19 13.97 2.89
CA GLU A 181 7.98 15.20 2.68
C GLU A 181 7.34 16.14 1.65
N ASP A 182 6.64 15.59 0.66
CA ASP A 182 5.91 16.35 -0.36
C ASP A 182 4.62 16.99 0.19
N ARG A 183 3.89 16.28 1.07
CA ARG A 183 2.61 16.75 1.62
C ARG A 183 2.76 17.68 2.82
N PHE A 184 3.71 17.40 3.71
CA PHE A 184 3.79 18.04 5.02
C PHE A 184 5.06 18.86 5.21
N VAL A 185 4.96 19.95 5.98
CA VAL A 185 6.14 20.71 6.40
C VAL A 185 6.90 19.91 7.46
N VAL A 186 8.07 19.40 7.09
CA VAL A 186 8.92 18.58 7.96
C VAL A 186 9.87 19.45 8.77
N SER A 187 9.82 19.35 10.10
CA SER A 187 10.78 20.05 10.96
C SER A 187 12.20 19.49 10.83
N SER A 188 13.22 20.29 11.13
CA SER A 188 14.63 19.84 11.09
C SER A 188 14.88 18.60 11.98
N LYS A 189 14.16 18.47 13.11
CA LYS A 189 14.27 17.31 14.01
C LYS A 189 13.67 16.05 13.38
N GLN A 190 12.52 16.17 12.74
CA GLN A 190 11.89 15.04 12.03
C GLN A 190 12.75 14.61 10.84
N MET A 191 13.23 15.58 10.04
CA MET A 191 14.12 15.33 8.91
C MET A 191 15.38 14.58 9.34
N ALA A 192 16.08 15.08 10.36
CA ALA A 192 17.28 14.43 10.90
C ALA A 192 17.01 13.02 11.45
N THR A 193 15.79 12.72 11.88
CA THR A 193 15.40 11.37 12.34
C THR A 193 15.15 10.44 11.15
N LEU A 194 14.46 10.91 10.11
CA LEU A 194 14.23 10.15 8.88
C LEU A 194 15.55 9.87 8.13
N ASP A 195 16.49 10.81 8.16
CA ASP A 195 17.81 10.67 7.51
C ASP A 195 18.68 9.57 8.10
N LYS A 196 18.48 9.20 9.37
CA LYS A 196 19.23 8.10 9.99
C LYS A 196 19.00 6.78 9.24
N TRP A 197 17.76 6.55 8.81
CA TRP A 197 17.35 5.32 8.14
C TRP A 197 17.63 5.31 6.63
N ASN A 198 18.06 6.44 6.06
CA ASN A 198 18.43 6.51 4.64
C ASN A 198 19.84 5.94 4.37
N LYS A 199 20.73 6.00 5.35
CA LYS A 199 22.14 5.57 5.21
C LYS A 199 22.31 4.04 5.16
N GLU A 200 21.33 3.31 5.67
CA GLU A 200 21.31 1.84 5.70
C GLU A 200 20.69 1.24 4.43
N ALA A 201 20.18 2.09 3.54
CA ALA A 201 19.38 1.71 2.39
C ALA A 201 20.28 1.53 1.14
N VAL A 202 21.21 0.58 1.18
CA VAL A 202 21.89 0.10 -0.05
C VAL A 202 20.80 -0.44 -0.98
N GLU A 203 20.90 -0.18 -2.29
CA GLU A 203 19.99 -0.76 -3.29
C GLU A 203 20.06 -2.29 -3.21
N GLU A 204 19.18 -2.89 -2.42
CA GLU A 204 18.89 -4.31 -2.45
C GLU A 204 18.40 -4.62 -3.86
N GLY A 205 19.14 -5.50 -4.55
CA GLY A 205 18.96 -5.80 -5.97
C GLY A 205 17.52 -6.11 -6.35
N ASP A 206 17.20 -5.84 -7.62
CA ASP A 206 15.84 -5.88 -8.16
C ASP A 206 15.10 -7.19 -7.77
N ASP A 207 13.91 -6.99 -7.20
CA ASP A 207 13.08 -7.95 -6.45
C ASP A 207 12.52 -9.05 -7.37
N VAL A 208 13.35 -10.02 -7.75
CA VAL A 208 12.90 -11.30 -8.34
C VAL A 208 12.71 -12.30 -7.21
N THR A 209 11.61 -12.19 -6.47
CA THR A 209 11.19 -13.23 -5.53
C THR A 209 9.75 -13.65 -5.80
N THR A 210 9.58 -14.97 -5.91
CA THR A 210 8.30 -15.66 -6.02
C THR A 210 7.43 -15.39 -4.79
N GLU A 211 6.12 -15.60 -4.93
CA GLU A 211 5.06 -15.17 -4.00
C GLU A 211 5.18 -15.68 -2.54
N GLU A 212 6.17 -16.52 -2.25
CA GLU A 212 6.50 -17.03 -0.92
C GLU A 212 7.99 -16.78 -0.60
N GLU A 213 8.28 -15.71 0.16
CA GLU A 213 9.58 -15.55 0.84
C GLU A 213 9.49 -16.20 2.23
N ASP A 214 9.52 -17.53 2.26
CA ASP A 214 9.79 -18.34 3.45
C ASP A 214 11.30 -18.52 3.69
N HIS A 215 12.07 -17.44 3.53
CA HIS A 215 13.47 -17.42 3.94
C HIS A 215 13.65 -16.43 5.09
N ASP A 216 13.60 -16.99 6.30
CA ASP A 216 13.91 -16.31 7.54
C ASP A 216 15.42 -16.05 7.60
N ASP A 217 15.85 -14.89 7.08
CA ASP A 217 17.18 -14.39 7.39
C ASP A 217 17.16 -13.83 8.81
N TYR A 218 17.50 -14.72 9.73
CA TYR A 218 17.71 -14.53 11.15
C TYR A 218 18.88 -13.54 11.38
N TYR A 219 18.61 -12.24 11.30
CA TYR A 219 19.46 -11.22 11.91
C TYR A 219 18.66 -10.48 12.99
N GLY A 220 18.87 -10.93 14.23
CA GLY A 220 18.39 -10.25 15.42
C GLY A 220 18.95 -8.84 15.51
N SER A 221 18.07 -7.87 15.67
CA SER A 221 18.40 -6.58 16.26
C SER A 221 17.41 -6.34 17.39
N ASP A 222 17.79 -6.84 18.56
CA ASP A 222 17.22 -6.43 19.83
C ASP A 222 17.55 -4.95 20.05
N GLY A 223 16.56 -4.15 20.41
CA GLY A 223 16.79 -2.82 20.96
C GLY A 223 15.70 -1.80 20.67
N TYR A 224 14.55 -1.91 21.35
CA TYR A 224 13.79 -0.72 21.72
C TYR A 224 13.27 -0.87 23.15
N ASP A 225 13.91 -0.12 24.04
CA ASP A 225 13.58 0.08 25.46
C ASP A 225 12.16 0.64 25.64
N GLY A 226 11.54 0.21 26.74
CA GLY A 226 10.21 0.57 27.16
C GLY A 226 10.04 2.06 27.45
N TYR A 227 8.83 2.55 27.20
CA TYR A 227 8.38 3.80 27.80
C TYR A 227 7.84 3.48 29.19
N ASP A 228 8.59 3.91 30.20
CA ASP A 228 8.13 3.99 31.58
C ASP A 228 6.90 4.92 31.66
N GLU A 229 5.83 4.38 32.21
CA GLU A 229 4.61 5.07 32.61
C GLU A 229 4.94 5.91 33.85
N TYR A 230 4.89 7.24 33.72
CA TYR A 230 4.97 8.13 34.88
C TYR A 230 3.62 8.15 35.57
N ASP A 231 3.55 7.51 36.74
CA ASP A 231 2.53 7.70 37.76
C ASP A 231 2.46 9.17 38.20
N SER A 232 1.25 9.72 38.23
CA SER A 232 0.83 10.85 39.09
C SER A 232 -0.67 10.82 39.28
#